data_AF-A0A968F7L0-F1
#
_entry.id   AF-A0A968F7L0-F1
#
_cell.length_a   1.000
_cell.length_b   1.000
_cell.length_c   1.000
_cell.angle_alpha   90.00
_cell.angle_beta   90.00
_cell.angle_gamma   90.00
#
_symmetry.space_group_name_H-M   'P 1'
#
loop_
_entity.id
_entity.type
_entity.pdbx_description
1 polymer ?
#
loop_
_entity_poly.entity_id
_entity_poly.type
_entity_poly.pdbx_seq_one_letter_code
_entity_poly.pdbx_strand_id
1 'polypeptide(L)'
;MSVAFKQFFLVGLLFVVGFSLFAQEDPMINQRWGIFDINRIRTKFNNTGLLCDGNQQNLNKARPPAFEFPNGSGISYGTAVGVVIGAPINQPQGAVGGYPPQDYTAFCDATLDEGPAAYWDEEHFAPYPEFVGPPGQGAAMSDDPQSWPEGGWPQAYPESNIALEIGSEGWPGFGLGGERIADQESFSVVYGWGGTDQIGASGPTDPNWLTTQMTIRGLAWVGTLYENFVVWIYTIHNIGTAPIHDMRAAVHADFGFLPIFLPPNPWGDADRHYYNPELQLAYGTDDDGYEDSPLGGSLGADQIAWAGVIALEMPGSSSRVETYDAFHFWELATTPGGNGARSDLYFEYNIKNVNDPQDSNGDGIDDDFDGNGIPDVEDGGPNFYVGSGADGLQTMGSGAFTLNPH
;
A
#
# COMPACT_ATOMS: atom_id res chain seq x y z
N MET A 1 3.65 -53.63 27.43
CA MET A 1 3.82 -52.73 26.26
C MET A 1 5.23 -52.96 25.71
N SER A 2 5.37 -53.44 24.47
CA SER A 2 6.67 -53.84 23.92
C SER A 2 7.59 -52.63 23.70
N VAL A 3 8.90 -52.85 23.70
CA VAL A 3 9.91 -51.81 23.45
C VAL A 3 9.66 -51.11 22.11
N ALA A 4 9.22 -51.87 21.09
CA ALA A 4 8.86 -51.34 19.77
C ALA A 4 7.67 -50.37 19.82
N PHE A 5 6.64 -50.65 20.63
CA PHE A 5 5.49 -49.75 20.75
C PHE A 5 5.86 -48.42 21.43
N LYS A 6 6.76 -48.45 22.42
CA LYS A 6 7.26 -47.23 23.07
C LYS A 6 8.11 -46.37 22.13
N GLN A 7 8.91 -47.00 21.27
CA GLN A 7 9.72 -46.29 20.28
C GLN A 7 8.87 -45.65 19.17
N PHE A 8 7.86 -46.35 18.66
CA PHE A 8 6.90 -45.79 17.70
C PHE A 8 6.10 -44.61 18.28
N PHE A 9 5.68 -44.71 19.54
CA PHE A 9 4.95 -43.63 20.20
C PHE A 9 5.85 -42.40 20.42
N LEU A 10 7.13 -42.58 20.77
CA LEU A 10 8.08 -41.49 20.94
C LEU A 10 8.39 -40.78 19.62
N VAL A 11 8.57 -41.53 18.53
CA VAL A 11 8.79 -40.98 17.18
C VAL A 11 7.55 -40.23 16.69
N GLY A 12 6.35 -40.79 16.91
CA GLY A 12 5.10 -40.11 16.57
C GLY A 12 4.90 -38.81 17.38
N LEU A 13 5.23 -38.81 18.67
CA LEU A 13 5.15 -37.61 19.51
C LEU A 13 6.16 -36.54 19.08
N LEU A 14 7.40 -36.93 18.73
CA LEU A 14 8.42 -36.03 18.19
C LEU A 14 8.03 -35.48 16.81
N PHE A 15 7.35 -36.27 15.98
CA PHE A 15 6.81 -35.81 14.70
C PHE A 15 5.68 -34.79 14.90
N VAL A 16 4.75 -35.03 15.82
CA VAL A 16 3.63 -34.11 16.12
C VAL A 16 4.13 -32.82 16.78
N VAL A 17 5.00 -32.91 17.80
CA VAL A 17 5.59 -31.74 18.46
C VAL A 17 6.51 -30.97 17.51
N GLY A 18 7.26 -31.68 16.66
CA GLY A 18 8.06 -31.06 15.59
C GLY A 18 7.19 -30.27 14.61
N PHE A 19 6.12 -30.86 14.08
CA PHE A 19 5.22 -30.17 13.15
C PHE A 19 4.54 -28.94 13.76
N SER A 20 4.16 -28.96 15.04
CA SER A 20 3.59 -27.79 15.72
C SER A 20 4.60 -26.66 15.98
N LEU A 21 5.89 -26.96 15.99
CA LEU A 21 6.97 -25.96 16.13
C LEU A 21 7.42 -25.38 14.77
N PHE A 22 6.98 -25.96 13.66
CA PHE A 22 7.29 -25.52 12.29
C PHE A 22 6.07 -24.96 11.54
N ALA A 23 4.89 -24.87 12.20
CA ALA A 23 3.81 -24.06 11.67
C ALA A 23 4.21 -22.59 11.87
N GLN A 24 4.64 -21.93 10.81
CA GLN A 24 4.83 -20.49 10.81
C GLN A 24 3.46 -19.86 11.08
N GLU A 25 3.34 -19.19 12.23
CA GLU A 25 2.17 -18.39 12.55
C GLU A 25 2.09 -17.25 11.53
N ASP A 26 0.89 -16.94 11.06
CA ASP A 26 0.67 -15.83 10.15
C ASP A 26 1.14 -14.53 10.80
N PRO A 27 2.20 -13.87 10.28
CA PRO A 27 2.70 -12.66 10.91
C PRO A 27 1.67 -11.51 10.85
N MET A 28 0.65 -11.61 10.00
CA MET A 28 -0.45 -10.65 9.90
C MET A 28 -1.40 -10.68 11.10
N ILE A 29 -1.26 -11.63 12.04
CA ILE A 29 -1.88 -11.49 13.37
C ILE A 29 -1.42 -10.23 14.10
N ASN A 30 -0.28 -9.64 13.69
CA ASN A 30 0.27 -8.40 14.23
C ASN A 30 -0.20 -7.16 13.47
N GLN A 31 -1.05 -7.31 12.44
CA GLN A 31 -1.67 -6.16 11.81
C GLN A 31 -2.55 -5.44 12.82
N ARG A 32 -2.42 -4.12 12.85
CA ARG A 32 -3.22 -3.21 13.68
C ARG A 32 -3.70 -2.07 12.81
N TRP A 33 -4.92 -1.65 13.07
CA TRP A 33 -5.55 -0.51 12.42
C TRP A 33 -5.58 0.68 13.38
N GLY A 34 -5.26 1.85 12.86
CA GLY A 34 -5.34 3.13 13.55
C GLY A 34 -6.28 4.09 12.83
N ILE A 35 -6.40 5.30 13.38
CA ILE A 35 -7.16 6.39 12.76
C ILE A 35 -6.31 7.66 12.87
N PHE A 36 -6.10 8.34 11.75
CA PHE A 36 -5.78 9.77 11.77
C PHE A 36 -7.09 10.53 11.86
N ASP A 37 -7.25 11.34 12.90
CA ASP A 37 -8.47 12.10 13.18
C ASP A 37 -8.07 13.53 13.54
N ILE A 38 -7.78 14.32 12.51
CA ILE A 38 -7.11 15.61 12.67
C ILE A 38 -7.52 16.60 11.58
N ASN A 39 -7.84 17.83 12.01
CA ASN A 39 -8.38 18.89 11.15
C ASN A 39 -9.60 18.43 10.33
N ARG A 40 -9.51 18.53 8.99
CA ARG A 40 -10.60 18.17 8.07
C ARG A 40 -10.44 16.78 7.48
N ILE A 41 -9.42 16.02 7.84
CA ILE A 41 -9.24 14.64 7.38
C ILE A 41 -9.51 13.69 8.53
N ARG A 42 -10.25 12.62 8.23
CA ARG A 42 -10.36 11.47 9.11
C ARG A 42 -10.24 10.18 8.32
N THR A 43 -9.18 9.42 8.52
CA THR A 43 -8.86 8.27 7.68
C THR A 43 -8.31 7.10 8.49
N LYS A 44 -8.66 5.89 8.07
CA LYS A 44 -8.10 4.65 8.60
C LYS A 44 -6.73 4.40 8.00
N PHE A 45 -5.86 3.75 8.76
CA PHE A 45 -4.60 3.23 8.25
C PHE A 45 -4.26 1.95 9.01
N ASN A 46 -3.36 1.14 8.46
CA ASN A 46 -2.77 0.01 9.17
C ASN A 46 -1.25 0.14 9.30
N ASN A 47 -0.71 -0.61 10.25
CA ASN A 47 0.74 -0.69 10.49
C ASN A 47 1.49 -1.53 9.44
N THR A 48 0.84 -1.95 8.36
CA THR A 48 1.50 -2.58 7.20
C THR A 48 1.79 -1.59 6.08
N GLY A 49 1.19 -0.39 6.10
CA GLY A 49 1.49 0.68 5.14
C GLY A 49 0.31 1.16 4.31
N LEU A 50 -0.88 0.62 4.54
CA LEU A 50 -2.11 1.01 3.87
C LEU A 50 -2.72 2.22 4.60
N LEU A 51 -3.02 3.25 3.83
CA LEU A 51 -3.82 4.41 4.21
C LEU A 51 -5.13 4.33 3.42
N CYS A 52 -6.24 4.71 4.05
CA CYS A 52 -7.61 4.45 3.61
C CYS A 52 -7.91 2.97 3.30
N ASP A 53 -9.13 2.56 3.59
CA ASP A 53 -9.58 1.20 3.28
C ASP A 53 -11.09 1.22 3.07
N GLY A 54 -11.45 1.57 1.84
CA GLY A 54 -12.82 1.56 1.37
C GLY A 54 -13.27 0.19 0.87
N ASN A 55 -12.34 -0.71 0.55
CA ASN A 55 -12.54 -2.03 -0.07
C ASN A 55 -13.89 -2.16 -0.82
N GLN A 56 -13.96 -1.60 -2.03
CA GLN A 56 -15.19 -1.59 -2.83
C GLN A 56 -15.61 -2.99 -3.33
N GLN A 57 -14.67 -3.94 -3.30
CA GLN A 57 -14.84 -5.28 -3.85
C GLN A 57 -15.30 -6.29 -2.79
N ASN A 58 -15.00 -6.03 -1.53
CA ASN A 58 -15.47 -6.77 -0.37
C ASN A 58 -15.89 -5.82 0.75
N LEU A 59 -17.14 -5.35 0.67
CA LEU A 59 -17.72 -4.39 1.60
C LEU A 59 -17.69 -4.82 3.08
N ASN A 60 -17.53 -6.12 3.37
CA ASN A 60 -17.39 -6.60 4.75
C ASN A 60 -15.98 -6.36 5.32
N LYS A 61 -14.98 -6.18 4.44
CA LYS A 61 -13.63 -5.78 4.79
C LYS A 61 -13.47 -4.26 4.84
N ALA A 62 -14.29 -3.49 4.13
CA ALA A 62 -14.23 -2.02 4.15
C ALA A 62 -14.23 -1.44 5.58
N ARG A 63 -13.39 -0.45 5.82
CA ARG A 63 -13.19 0.19 7.14
C ARG A 63 -13.55 1.68 7.08
N PRO A 64 -14.82 2.05 7.28
CA PRO A 64 -15.20 3.45 7.41
C PRO A 64 -14.68 4.07 8.73
N PRO A 65 -14.33 5.38 8.74
CA PRO A 65 -14.16 6.22 7.55
C PRO A 65 -12.88 5.83 6.81
N ALA A 66 -13.00 5.50 5.51
CA ALA A 66 -11.85 5.12 4.70
C ALA A 66 -10.96 6.36 4.51
N PHE A 67 -11.50 7.42 3.92
CA PHE A 67 -10.92 8.75 3.88
C PHE A 67 -12.03 9.81 3.96
N GLU A 68 -12.45 10.19 5.15
CA GLU A 68 -13.54 11.15 5.35
C GLU A 68 -13.08 12.60 5.22
N PHE A 69 -13.82 13.36 4.40
CA PHE A 69 -13.60 14.78 4.20
C PHE A 69 -14.89 15.57 3.94
N PRO A 70 -15.12 16.71 4.61
CA PRO A 70 -14.46 17.13 5.83
C PRO A 70 -14.70 16.12 6.96
N ASN A 71 -13.77 16.05 7.92
CA ASN A 71 -13.91 15.27 9.14
C ASN A 71 -15.26 15.56 9.83
N GLY A 72 -16.02 14.49 10.13
CA GLY A 72 -17.34 14.55 10.74
C GLY A 72 -18.50 14.76 9.77
N SER A 73 -18.23 14.82 8.46
CA SER A 73 -19.27 14.95 7.42
C SER A 73 -20.02 13.65 7.14
N GLY A 74 -19.45 12.49 7.47
CA GLY A 74 -19.94 11.18 7.04
C GLY A 74 -19.74 10.89 5.55
N ILE A 75 -19.10 11.79 4.80
CA ILE A 75 -18.71 11.59 3.40
C ILE A 75 -17.32 10.97 3.39
N SER A 76 -17.17 9.81 2.75
CA SER A 76 -15.89 9.14 2.57
C SER A 76 -15.48 9.17 1.12
N TYR A 77 -14.18 9.32 0.93
CA TYR A 77 -13.44 9.12 -0.31
C TYR A 77 -12.45 7.97 -0.06
N GLY A 78 -11.72 7.56 -1.09
CA GLY A 78 -10.55 6.70 -0.91
C GLY A 78 -10.89 5.23 -0.71
N THR A 79 -10.35 4.39 -1.58
CA THR A 79 -10.43 2.94 -1.42
C THR A 79 -9.13 2.39 -0.86
N ALA A 80 -7.98 2.75 -1.44
CA ALA A 80 -6.68 2.30 -0.98
C ALA A 80 -5.56 3.27 -1.40
N VAL A 81 -4.69 3.66 -0.46
CA VAL A 81 -3.42 4.33 -0.73
C VAL A 81 -2.30 3.49 -0.11
N GLY A 82 -1.44 2.96 -0.95
CA GLY A 82 -0.42 1.99 -0.53
C GLY A 82 0.91 2.19 -1.24
N VAL A 83 1.95 1.59 -0.68
CA VAL A 83 3.27 1.49 -1.32
C VAL A 83 3.37 0.16 -2.06
N VAL A 84 3.96 0.22 -3.24
CA VAL A 84 4.31 -0.96 -4.02
C VAL A 84 5.78 -0.88 -4.36
N ILE A 85 6.52 -1.97 -4.17
CA ILE A 85 7.90 -2.10 -4.59
C ILE A 85 8.04 -3.32 -5.47
N GLY A 86 8.93 -3.25 -6.46
CA GLY A 86 9.20 -4.41 -7.29
C GLY A 86 10.57 -4.35 -7.95
N ALA A 87 10.99 -5.50 -8.47
CA ALA A 87 12.22 -5.65 -9.22
C ALA A 87 12.11 -6.81 -10.23
N PRO A 88 12.88 -6.79 -11.34
CA PRO A 88 12.88 -7.89 -12.30
C PRO A 88 13.24 -9.24 -11.65
N ILE A 89 12.71 -10.36 -12.17
CA ILE A 89 12.87 -11.70 -11.57
C ILE A 89 14.33 -12.18 -11.45
N ASN A 90 15.23 -11.63 -12.26
CA ASN A 90 16.64 -12.01 -12.27
C ASN A 90 17.42 -11.29 -11.15
N GLN A 91 17.12 -11.63 -9.90
CA GLN A 91 17.83 -11.12 -8.72
C GLN A 91 18.84 -12.13 -8.16
N PRO A 92 19.91 -11.65 -7.49
CA PRO A 92 20.79 -12.54 -6.74
C PRO A 92 20.04 -13.17 -5.54
N GLN A 93 20.41 -14.41 -5.18
CA GLN A 93 19.75 -15.17 -4.10
C GLN A 93 19.68 -14.43 -2.75
N GLY A 94 20.61 -13.50 -2.48
CA GLY A 94 20.64 -12.72 -1.26
C GLY A 94 19.71 -11.50 -1.23
N ALA A 95 19.02 -11.18 -2.31
CA ALA A 95 18.15 -10.01 -2.47
C ALA A 95 16.66 -10.36 -2.41
N VAL A 96 16.33 -11.66 -2.40
CA VAL A 96 14.97 -12.18 -2.55
C VAL A 96 14.74 -13.40 -1.67
N GLY A 97 13.49 -13.67 -1.35
CA GLY A 97 13.04 -14.88 -0.67
C GLY A 97 11.99 -15.63 -1.49
N GLY A 98 11.71 -16.87 -1.08
CA GLY A 98 10.73 -17.73 -1.74
C GLY A 98 11.21 -18.42 -3.03
N TYR A 99 10.26 -18.96 -3.78
CA TYR A 99 10.41 -19.69 -5.04
C TYR A 99 9.28 -19.26 -6.01
N PRO A 100 9.45 -18.16 -6.76
CA PRO A 100 8.44 -17.75 -7.73
C PRO A 100 8.27 -18.81 -8.85
N PRO A 101 7.09 -18.88 -9.49
CA PRO A 101 6.87 -19.71 -10.67
C PRO A 101 7.82 -19.38 -11.81
N GLN A 102 8.06 -20.35 -12.71
CA GLN A 102 9.00 -20.17 -13.83
C GLN A 102 8.58 -19.09 -14.84
N ASP A 103 7.29 -18.77 -14.88
CA ASP A 103 6.68 -17.78 -15.77
C ASP A 103 6.51 -16.41 -15.11
N TYR A 104 7.02 -16.19 -13.89
CA TYR A 104 7.07 -14.87 -13.28
C TYR A 104 8.18 -14.01 -13.89
N THR A 105 7.89 -12.74 -14.15
CA THR A 105 8.84 -11.78 -14.74
C THR A 105 9.41 -10.78 -13.72
N ALA A 106 8.81 -10.68 -12.55
CA ALA A 106 9.22 -9.77 -11.48
C ALA A 106 8.87 -10.30 -10.08
N PHE A 107 9.53 -9.72 -9.08
CA PHE A 107 9.10 -9.71 -7.69
C PHE A 107 8.31 -8.42 -7.46
N CYS A 108 7.22 -8.48 -6.71
CA CYS A 108 6.42 -7.31 -6.37
C CYS A 108 5.81 -7.49 -4.98
N ASP A 109 6.17 -6.59 -4.07
CA ASP A 109 5.65 -6.53 -2.71
C ASP A 109 4.80 -5.27 -2.57
N ALA A 110 3.58 -5.41 -2.09
CA ALA A 110 2.63 -4.33 -1.95
C ALA A 110 2.01 -4.28 -0.54
N THR A 111 1.44 -3.14 -0.20
CA THR A 111 0.42 -3.07 0.86
C THR A 111 -0.88 -2.56 0.26
N LEU A 112 -1.67 -3.48 -0.29
CA LEU A 112 -2.93 -3.18 -0.98
C LEU A 112 -4.02 -4.18 -0.54
N ASP A 113 -5.24 -3.68 -0.27
CA ASP A 113 -6.42 -4.50 0.10
C ASP A 113 -7.60 -4.13 -0.83
N GLU A 114 -7.41 -4.33 -2.14
CA GLU A 114 -8.34 -3.86 -3.19
C GLU A 114 -8.64 -4.88 -4.30
N GLY A 115 -8.61 -6.17 -3.97
CA GLY A 115 -8.81 -7.25 -4.96
C GLY A 115 -10.06 -8.11 -4.76
N PRO A 116 -10.62 -8.72 -5.83
CA PRO A 116 -11.75 -9.61 -5.71
C PRO A 116 -11.19 -10.95 -5.23
N ALA A 117 -11.13 -11.12 -3.91
CA ALA A 117 -10.93 -12.35 -3.14
C ALA A 117 -10.70 -13.63 -3.99
N ALA A 118 -9.47 -13.78 -4.48
CA ALA A 118 -8.87 -15.02 -5.02
C ALA A 118 -7.38 -14.86 -5.33
N TYR A 119 -6.92 -13.64 -5.67
CA TYR A 119 -5.54 -13.40 -6.14
C TYR A 119 -4.81 -12.26 -5.41
N TRP A 120 -5.50 -11.43 -4.61
CA TRP A 120 -4.90 -10.30 -3.92
C TRP A 120 -5.34 -10.18 -2.45
N ASP A 121 -4.86 -11.08 -1.58
CA ASP A 121 -4.67 -10.73 -0.17
C ASP A 121 -3.18 -10.31 0.04
N GLU A 122 -2.66 -9.45 -0.86
CA GLU A 122 -1.25 -9.06 -1.01
C GLU A 122 -0.81 -7.97 -0.01
N GLU A 123 -0.98 -8.22 1.28
CA GLU A 123 -0.14 -7.53 2.25
C GLU A 123 1.20 -8.26 2.30
N HIS A 124 2.10 -8.00 1.35
CA HIS A 124 3.45 -8.59 1.29
C HIS A 124 4.43 -7.92 2.26
N PHE A 125 3.89 -7.13 3.20
CA PHE A 125 4.62 -6.55 4.30
C PHE A 125 4.02 -6.97 5.64
N ALA A 126 4.83 -7.65 6.43
CA ALA A 126 4.44 -8.17 7.74
C ALA A 126 4.97 -7.25 8.86
N PRO A 127 4.15 -6.90 9.87
CA PRO A 127 4.64 -6.14 11.01
C PRO A 127 5.62 -6.95 11.87
N TYR A 128 6.69 -6.30 12.32
CA TYR A 128 7.54 -6.86 13.38
C TYR A 128 6.80 -6.81 14.73
N PRO A 129 6.59 -7.94 15.42
CA PRO A 129 5.77 -8.00 16.63
C PRO A 129 6.26 -7.07 17.76
N GLU A 130 7.57 -6.82 17.85
CA GLU A 130 8.18 -5.92 18.84
C GLU A 130 7.92 -4.43 18.58
N PHE A 131 7.41 -4.07 17.40
CA PHE A 131 6.97 -2.71 17.04
C PHE A 131 5.44 -2.56 17.11
N VAL A 132 4.72 -3.60 17.53
CA VAL A 132 3.26 -3.61 17.60
C VAL A 132 2.77 -3.49 19.03
N GLY A 133 1.74 -2.67 19.24
CA GLY A 133 1.05 -2.56 20.52
C GLY A 133 0.36 -3.86 20.96
N PRO A 134 -0.08 -3.93 22.23
CA PRO A 134 -0.76 -5.09 22.78
C PRO A 134 -1.92 -5.57 21.90
N PRO A 135 -2.23 -6.88 21.89
CA PRO A 135 -3.43 -7.39 21.22
C PRO A 135 -4.69 -6.64 21.67
N GLY A 136 -5.51 -6.21 20.71
CA GLY A 136 -6.73 -5.45 20.94
C GLY A 136 -6.54 -3.92 21.01
N GLN A 137 -5.31 -3.42 20.92
CA GLN A 137 -5.03 -1.99 20.73
C GLN A 137 -4.98 -1.61 19.24
N GLY A 138 -5.01 -0.30 18.95
CA GLY A 138 -4.84 0.23 17.59
C GLY A 138 -3.38 0.20 17.10
N ALA A 139 -3.16 0.63 15.86
CA ALA A 139 -1.80 0.91 15.37
C ALA A 139 -1.15 2.01 16.22
N ALA A 140 0.18 1.95 16.37
CA ALA A 140 0.89 2.86 17.26
C ALA A 140 0.77 4.32 16.79
N MET A 141 0.33 5.18 17.71
CA MET A 141 0.14 6.62 17.51
C MET A 141 0.86 7.41 18.60
N SER A 142 1.47 8.52 18.22
CA SER A 142 2.30 9.33 19.14
C SER A 142 1.52 9.97 20.28
N ASP A 143 0.22 10.20 20.09
CA ASP A 143 -0.70 10.79 21.05
C ASP A 143 -1.47 9.73 21.87
N ASP A 144 -1.24 8.43 21.60
CA ASP A 144 -1.81 7.31 22.35
C ASP A 144 -0.72 6.33 22.84
N PRO A 145 -0.09 6.58 24.00
CA PRO A 145 0.90 5.66 24.57
C PRO A 145 0.39 4.25 24.88
N GLN A 146 -0.94 4.01 24.92
CA GLN A 146 -1.48 2.67 25.13
C GLN A 146 -1.39 1.80 23.87
N SER A 147 -1.23 2.43 22.71
CA SER A 147 -1.01 1.76 21.42
C SER A 147 0.44 1.32 21.20
N TRP A 148 1.38 1.68 22.08
CA TRP A 148 2.81 1.37 21.96
C TRP A 148 3.14 -0.05 22.45
N PRO A 149 4.28 -0.65 22.04
CA PRO A 149 4.69 -1.99 22.48
C PRO A 149 4.76 -2.17 24.01
N GLU A 150 4.25 -3.31 24.52
CA GLU A 150 4.25 -3.66 25.95
C GLU A 150 5.67 -3.95 26.45
N GLY A 151 6.35 -2.91 26.96
CA GLY A 151 7.77 -2.98 27.34
C GLY A 151 8.61 -1.83 26.78
N GLY A 152 8.01 -0.97 25.95
CA GLY A 152 8.69 0.12 25.27
C GLY A 152 9.28 -0.31 23.94
N TRP A 153 9.79 0.68 23.19
CA TRP A 153 10.33 0.47 21.86
C TRP A 153 11.65 -0.32 21.88
N PRO A 154 11.90 -1.17 20.87
CA PRO A 154 13.20 -1.79 20.65
C PRO A 154 14.31 -0.73 20.57
N GLN A 155 15.54 -1.08 20.99
CA GLN A 155 16.67 -0.15 20.94
C GLN A 155 17.28 -0.03 19.53
N ALA A 156 16.94 -0.94 18.63
CA ALA A 156 17.43 -1.00 17.27
C ALA A 156 16.40 -1.69 16.37
N TYR A 157 16.52 -1.45 15.07
CA TYR A 157 15.74 -2.21 14.08
C TYR A 157 16.24 -3.67 14.00
N PRO A 158 15.35 -4.67 13.81
CA PRO A 158 15.68 -6.08 14.06
C PRO A 158 16.78 -6.65 13.16
N GLU A 159 16.78 -6.30 11.87
CA GLU A 159 17.71 -6.87 10.90
C GLU A 159 18.93 -5.96 10.64
N SER A 160 18.71 -4.65 10.54
CA SER A 160 19.82 -3.71 10.27
C SER A 160 20.66 -3.39 11.51
N ASN A 161 20.16 -3.66 12.72
CA ASN A 161 20.76 -3.28 14.00
C ASN A 161 21.10 -1.77 14.11
N ILE A 162 20.49 -0.95 13.25
CA ILE A 162 20.59 0.51 13.34
C ILE A 162 19.84 0.94 14.59
N ALA A 163 20.46 1.79 15.41
CA ALA A 163 19.85 2.28 16.64
C ALA A 163 18.54 3.03 16.33
N LEU A 164 17.50 2.72 17.09
CA LEU A 164 16.24 3.46 17.03
C LEU A 164 16.39 4.72 17.87
N GLU A 165 16.22 5.89 17.25
CA GLU A 165 16.14 7.14 18.00
C GLU A 165 14.75 7.24 18.66
N ILE A 166 14.75 7.42 19.98
CA ILE A 166 13.53 7.54 20.79
C ILE A 166 13.62 8.88 21.51
N GLY A 167 12.67 9.77 21.24
CA GLY A 167 12.61 11.10 21.80
C GLY A 167 12.32 11.09 23.30
N SER A 168 12.41 12.27 23.90
CA SER A 168 12.19 12.49 25.33
C SER A 168 10.81 12.06 25.82
N GLU A 169 9.80 12.07 24.95
CA GLU A 169 8.42 11.62 25.22
C GLU A 169 8.27 10.09 25.17
N GLY A 170 9.31 9.36 24.78
CA GLY A 170 9.27 7.90 24.61
C GLY A 170 8.71 7.46 23.25
N TRP A 171 8.48 8.39 22.33
CA TRP A 171 8.06 8.12 20.96
C TRP A 171 9.27 8.12 20.00
N PRO A 172 9.36 7.19 19.04
CA PRO A 172 10.38 7.21 18.00
C PRO A 172 9.98 8.20 16.89
N GLY A 173 10.12 9.50 17.15
CA GLY A 173 9.78 10.56 16.20
C GLY A 173 10.80 10.77 15.08
N PHE A 174 10.46 11.65 14.12
CA PHE A 174 11.33 11.99 12.98
C PHE A 174 12.24 13.20 13.26
N GLY A 175 12.05 13.88 14.39
CA GLY A 175 12.85 15.02 14.82
C GLY A 175 14.22 14.63 15.34
N LEU A 176 15.06 15.65 15.56
CA LEU A 176 16.42 15.48 16.06
C LEU A 176 16.43 14.70 17.38
N GLY A 177 17.12 13.55 17.42
CA GLY A 177 17.19 12.70 18.62
C GLY A 177 15.92 11.88 18.85
N GLY A 178 15.13 11.65 17.80
CA GLY A 178 13.86 10.91 17.86
C GLY A 178 12.69 11.72 18.40
N GLU A 179 12.80 13.05 18.48
CA GLU A 179 11.69 13.88 18.97
C GLU A 179 10.50 13.86 18.00
N ARG A 180 9.30 13.92 18.56
CA ARG A 180 8.08 14.11 17.79
C ARG A 180 8.08 15.50 17.13
N ILE A 181 7.65 15.57 15.87
CA ILE A 181 7.54 16.79 15.07
C ILE A 181 6.12 17.13 14.65
N ALA A 182 5.17 16.18 14.69
CA ALA A 182 3.77 16.39 14.34
C ALA A 182 2.81 16.19 15.53
N ASP A 183 1.60 16.72 15.44
CA ASP A 183 0.59 16.58 16.49
C ASP A 183 0.09 15.14 16.58
N GLN A 184 -0.08 14.48 15.43
CA GLN A 184 -0.27 13.05 15.30
C GLN A 184 0.83 12.45 14.41
N GLU A 185 1.55 11.47 14.94
CA GLU A 185 2.45 10.61 14.17
C GLU A 185 2.06 9.15 14.33
N SER A 186 2.14 8.38 13.24
CA SER A 186 2.15 6.92 13.29
C SER A 186 3.57 6.41 13.04
N PHE A 187 3.90 5.25 13.59
CA PHE A 187 5.19 4.62 13.37
C PHE A 187 5.02 3.10 13.35
N SER A 188 5.56 2.48 12.31
CA SER A 188 5.61 1.02 12.20
C SER A 188 6.84 0.57 11.41
N VAL A 189 7.24 -0.67 11.67
CA VAL A 189 8.32 -1.34 10.95
C VAL A 189 7.79 -2.67 10.46
N VAL A 190 7.95 -2.91 9.16
CA VAL A 190 7.52 -4.12 8.48
C VAL A 190 8.66 -4.74 7.68
N TYR A 191 8.49 -5.99 7.27
CA TYR A 191 9.42 -6.69 6.40
C TYR A 191 8.70 -7.37 5.24
N GLY A 192 9.41 -7.47 4.11
CA GLY A 192 8.97 -8.24 2.96
C GLY A 192 8.79 -9.70 3.36
N TRP A 193 7.62 -10.24 3.05
CA TRP A 193 7.27 -11.63 3.30
C TRP A 193 6.33 -12.11 2.21
N GLY A 194 6.00 -13.38 2.28
CA GLY A 194 5.31 -14.05 1.19
C GLY A 194 3.81 -13.76 1.03
N GLY A 195 3.18 -12.97 1.90
CA GLY A 195 1.75 -12.71 1.85
C GLY A 195 0.87 -13.78 2.50
N THR A 196 -0.38 -13.40 2.78
CA THR A 196 -1.34 -14.24 3.53
C THR A 196 -1.87 -15.41 2.73
N ASP A 197 -1.83 -15.34 1.39
CA ASP A 197 -2.19 -16.42 0.47
C ASP A 197 -1.38 -17.72 0.71
N GLN A 198 -0.28 -17.62 1.44
CA GLN A 198 0.56 -18.74 1.84
C GLN A 198 -0.01 -19.60 2.96
N ILE A 199 -0.98 -19.08 3.71
CA ILE A 199 -1.47 -19.65 4.96
C ILE A 199 -2.91 -20.13 4.76
N GLY A 200 -3.06 -21.23 4.02
CA GLY A 200 -4.29 -22.02 4.02
C GLY A 200 -4.98 -22.26 2.68
N ALA A 201 -4.47 -21.71 1.57
CA ALA A 201 -4.98 -22.06 0.24
C ALA A 201 -4.49 -23.46 -0.16
N SER A 202 -5.43 -24.32 -0.56
CA SER A 202 -5.16 -25.68 -1.09
C SER A 202 -4.74 -25.63 -2.56
N GLY A 203 -3.69 -24.88 -2.86
CA GLY A 203 -3.02 -24.76 -4.17
C GLY A 203 -1.52 -24.56 -3.99
N PRO A 204 -0.70 -24.69 -5.05
CA PRO A 204 0.73 -24.36 -4.97
C PRO A 204 0.85 -22.88 -4.62
N THR A 205 1.23 -22.60 -3.38
CA THR A 205 1.65 -21.27 -2.95
C THR A 205 3.09 -21.14 -3.43
N ASP A 206 3.35 -20.23 -4.36
CA ASP A 206 4.68 -19.97 -4.91
C ASP A 206 5.24 -18.69 -4.27
N PRO A 207 5.66 -18.77 -2.98
CA PRO A 207 6.13 -17.63 -2.22
C PRO A 207 7.17 -16.85 -2.99
N ASN A 208 7.09 -15.53 -3.03
CA ASN A 208 8.19 -14.72 -3.48
C ASN A 208 8.09 -13.32 -2.89
N TRP A 209 9.23 -12.74 -2.52
CA TRP A 209 9.30 -11.40 -1.95
C TRP A 209 10.70 -10.83 -2.08
N LEU A 210 10.84 -9.51 -2.01
CA LEU A 210 12.12 -8.82 -1.89
C LEU A 210 12.59 -8.83 -0.42
N THR A 211 13.88 -9.04 -0.17
CA THR A 211 14.44 -9.00 1.20
C THR A 211 14.56 -7.56 1.69
N THR A 212 13.42 -6.97 2.05
CA THR A 212 13.30 -5.58 2.46
C THR A 212 12.76 -5.44 3.88
N GLN A 213 13.17 -4.37 4.54
CA GLN A 213 12.53 -3.84 5.73
C GLN A 213 12.06 -2.43 5.40
N MET A 214 10.84 -2.09 5.79
CA MET A 214 10.29 -0.77 5.58
C MET A 214 9.88 -0.14 6.90
N THR A 215 10.26 1.12 7.08
CA THR A 215 9.73 1.98 8.13
C THR A 215 8.64 2.86 7.52
N ILE A 216 7.49 2.90 8.18
CA ILE A 216 6.31 3.64 7.72
C ILE A 216 5.98 4.70 8.78
N ARG A 217 5.78 5.93 8.34
CA ARG A 217 5.41 7.06 9.19
C ARG A 217 4.30 7.88 8.54
N GLY A 218 3.21 8.08 9.27
CA GLY A 218 2.22 9.11 8.98
C GLY A 218 2.45 10.32 9.88
N LEU A 219 2.36 11.53 9.34
CA LEU A 219 2.53 12.79 10.06
C LEU A 219 1.38 13.74 9.74
N ALA A 220 0.79 14.33 10.77
CA ALA A 220 -0.25 15.34 10.61
C ALA A 220 -0.16 16.43 11.70
N TRP A 221 -0.39 17.68 11.29
CA TRP A 221 -0.28 18.87 12.12
C TRP A 221 -1.61 19.59 12.21
N VAL A 222 -1.93 20.16 13.36
CA VAL A 222 -3.06 21.07 13.52
C VAL A 222 -2.76 22.41 12.86
N GLY A 223 -3.73 22.96 12.14
CA GLY A 223 -3.69 24.33 11.62
C GLY A 223 -4.07 24.47 10.15
N THR A 224 -4.41 25.69 9.75
CA THR A 224 -5.01 26.00 8.44
C THR A 224 -4.11 25.68 7.24
N LEU A 225 -2.79 25.57 7.44
CA LEU A 225 -1.87 25.22 6.35
C LEU A 225 -1.89 23.71 6.03
N TYR A 226 -2.15 22.89 7.05
CA TYR A 226 -2.10 21.42 6.97
C TYR A 226 -3.49 20.79 7.10
N GLU A 227 -4.55 21.58 7.09
CA GLU A 227 -5.89 21.12 7.45
C GLU A 227 -6.47 20.05 6.51
N ASN A 228 -5.91 19.93 5.30
CA ASN A 228 -6.31 19.00 4.26
C ASN A 228 -5.18 18.04 3.85
N PHE A 229 -4.16 17.84 4.69
CA PHE A 229 -3.04 16.95 4.36
C PHE A 229 -2.72 15.98 5.49
N VAL A 230 -2.37 14.77 5.09
CA VAL A 230 -1.62 13.80 5.91
C VAL A 230 -0.38 13.44 5.09
N VAL A 231 0.79 13.49 5.72
CA VAL A 231 2.06 13.17 5.04
C VAL A 231 2.44 11.75 5.40
N TRP A 232 2.68 10.91 4.39
CA TRP A 232 3.14 9.54 4.58
C TRP A 232 4.55 9.39 4.05
N ILE A 233 5.40 8.72 4.83
CA ILE A 233 6.83 8.51 4.52
C ILE A 233 7.11 7.02 4.64
N TYR A 234 7.65 6.46 3.55
CA TYR A 234 8.12 5.09 3.48
C TYR A 234 9.65 5.10 3.31
N THR A 235 10.36 4.49 4.24
CA THR A 235 11.82 4.29 4.14
C THR A 235 12.11 2.81 3.95
N ILE A 236 12.66 2.45 2.78
CA ILE A 236 12.90 1.06 2.40
C ILE A 236 14.40 0.75 2.54
N HIS A 237 14.70 -0.35 3.24
CA HIS A 237 16.03 -0.85 3.49
C HIS A 237 16.18 -2.26 2.91
N ASN A 238 17.30 -2.55 2.25
CA ASN A 238 17.65 -3.90 1.86
C ASN A 238 18.33 -4.61 3.04
N ILE A 239 17.62 -5.58 3.63
CA ILE A 239 18.09 -6.41 4.75
C ILE A 239 18.69 -7.73 4.27
N GLY A 240 18.77 -7.91 2.96
CA GLY A 240 19.42 -9.03 2.33
C GLY A 240 20.95 -8.96 2.37
N THR A 241 21.57 -9.93 1.73
CA THR A 241 23.05 -10.05 1.61
C THR A 241 23.57 -9.67 0.23
N ALA A 242 22.68 -9.31 -0.70
CA ALA A 242 23.01 -8.89 -2.06
C ALA A 242 22.16 -7.69 -2.50
N PRO A 243 22.65 -6.84 -3.43
CA PRO A 243 21.86 -5.72 -3.94
C PRO A 243 20.59 -6.18 -4.66
N ILE A 244 19.52 -5.39 -4.55
CA ILE A 244 18.33 -5.52 -5.38
C ILE A 244 18.53 -4.59 -6.59
N HIS A 245 18.62 -5.17 -7.78
CA HIS A 245 18.87 -4.44 -9.02
C HIS A 245 17.58 -4.05 -9.72
N ASP A 246 17.60 -2.88 -10.37
CA ASP A 246 16.47 -2.33 -11.14
C ASP A 246 15.16 -2.30 -10.35
N MET A 247 15.29 -2.06 -9.05
CA MET A 247 14.16 -1.87 -8.15
C MET A 247 13.42 -0.59 -8.52
N ARG A 248 12.11 -0.62 -8.38
CA ARG A 248 11.24 0.56 -8.43
C ARG A 248 10.34 0.58 -7.21
N ALA A 249 9.95 1.78 -6.81
CA ALA A 249 8.93 2.00 -5.80
C ALA A 249 7.84 2.89 -6.39
N ALA A 250 6.60 2.64 -6.02
CA ALA A 250 5.47 3.41 -6.44
C ALA A 250 4.49 3.63 -5.29
N VAL A 251 3.72 4.71 -5.40
CA VAL A 251 2.51 4.92 -4.61
C VAL A 251 1.33 4.54 -5.50
N HIS A 252 0.57 3.56 -5.04
CA HIS A 252 -0.73 3.23 -5.58
C HIS A 252 -1.77 4.07 -4.85
N ALA A 253 -2.68 4.67 -5.60
CA ALA A 253 -3.79 5.45 -5.07
C ALA A 253 -5.08 5.12 -5.81
N ASP A 254 -6.05 4.62 -5.08
CA ASP A 254 -7.45 4.55 -5.46
C ASP A 254 -8.23 5.53 -4.59
N PHE A 255 -8.82 6.51 -5.27
CA PHE A 255 -9.84 7.35 -4.68
C PHE A 255 -11.17 7.13 -5.38
N GLY A 256 -12.03 6.31 -4.77
CA GLY A 256 -13.48 6.39 -5.01
C GLY A 256 -14.06 7.68 -4.41
N PHE A 257 -14.76 8.46 -5.24
CA PHE A 257 -15.53 9.64 -4.92
C PHE A 257 -16.99 9.30 -4.56
N LEU A 258 -17.15 8.74 -3.34
CA LEU A 258 -18.35 8.10 -2.77
C LEU A 258 -18.39 6.58 -3.03
N PRO A 259 -17.42 5.87 -2.45
CA PRO A 259 -17.22 4.45 -2.68
C PRO A 259 -18.49 3.65 -2.39
N ILE A 260 -18.69 2.57 -3.13
CA ILE A 260 -19.91 1.74 -3.16
C ILE A 260 -20.36 1.21 -1.78
N PHE A 261 -19.47 1.19 -0.77
CA PHE A 261 -19.85 0.84 0.61
C PHE A 261 -20.72 1.90 1.30
N LEU A 262 -20.82 3.12 0.74
CA LEU A 262 -21.69 4.20 1.20
C LEU A 262 -23.03 4.19 0.42
N PRO A 263 -24.13 3.72 1.04
CA PRO A 263 -25.44 3.83 0.41
C PRO A 263 -25.83 5.29 0.19
N PRO A 264 -26.59 5.65 -0.86
CA PRO A 264 -27.30 4.74 -1.75
C PRO A 264 -26.54 4.32 -3.01
N ASN A 265 -25.24 4.64 -3.16
CA ASN A 265 -24.48 4.40 -4.40
C ASN A 265 -24.32 2.88 -4.68
N PRO A 266 -25.08 2.28 -5.64
CA PRO A 266 -25.05 0.84 -5.87
C PRO A 266 -24.13 0.43 -7.03
N TRP A 267 -23.56 1.39 -7.76
CA TRP A 267 -22.94 1.17 -9.07
C TRP A 267 -21.49 1.62 -9.15
N GLY A 268 -20.99 2.26 -8.08
CA GLY A 268 -19.74 2.99 -8.09
C GLY A 268 -19.82 4.27 -8.92
N ASP A 269 -18.79 5.08 -8.84
CA ASP A 269 -18.64 6.37 -9.51
C ASP A 269 -17.97 6.23 -10.88
N ALA A 270 -18.11 7.26 -11.70
CA ALA A 270 -17.25 7.46 -12.86
C ALA A 270 -16.23 8.52 -12.46
N ASP A 271 -14.98 8.09 -12.29
CA ASP A 271 -13.94 8.98 -11.79
C ASP A 271 -13.12 9.58 -12.93
N ARG A 272 -12.79 10.86 -12.79
CA ARG A 272 -11.74 11.49 -13.58
C ARG A 272 -10.44 11.50 -12.82
N HIS A 273 -9.38 11.05 -13.48
CA HIS A 273 -8.04 11.02 -12.93
C HIS A 273 -7.12 11.93 -13.71
N TYR A 274 -6.37 12.74 -12.99
CA TYR A 274 -5.51 13.77 -13.52
C TYR A 274 -4.11 13.56 -13.01
N TYR A 275 -3.12 13.85 -13.87
CA TYR A 275 -1.73 13.95 -13.46
C TYR A 275 -1.16 15.31 -13.83
N ASN A 276 -0.55 15.96 -12.84
CA ASN A 276 0.20 17.19 -13.02
C ASN A 276 1.70 16.92 -12.81
N PRO A 277 2.51 16.82 -13.87
CA PRO A 277 3.94 16.54 -13.75
C PRO A 277 4.74 17.68 -13.12
N GLU A 278 4.28 18.93 -13.19
CA GLU A 278 4.98 20.06 -12.54
C GLU A 278 4.86 19.98 -11.02
N LEU A 279 3.69 19.58 -10.52
CA LEU A 279 3.38 19.43 -9.10
C LEU A 279 3.67 18.03 -8.55
N GLN A 280 3.89 17.04 -9.42
CA GLN A 280 4.04 15.64 -9.04
C GLN A 280 2.78 15.13 -8.31
N LEU A 281 1.60 15.52 -8.84
CA LEU A 281 0.30 15.34 -8.21
C LEU A 281 -0.58 14.46 -9.11
N ALA A 282 -0.95 13.29 -8.60
CA ALA A 282 -2.03 12.46 -9.11
C ALA A 282 -3.29 12.74 -8.29
N TYR A 283 -4.41 13.07 -8.93
CA TYR A 283 -5.63 13.47 -8.25
C TYR A 283 -6.86 13.22 -9.10
N GLY A 284 -8.03 13.15 -8.46
CA GLY A 284 -9.28 12.95 -9.16
C GLY A 284 -10.46 13.67 -8.53
N THR A 285 -11.61 13.50 -9.18
CA THR A 285 -12.95 13.85 -8.68
C THR A 285 -14.00 13.11 -9.51
N ASP A 286 -15.26 13.20 -9.07
CA ASP A 286 -16.42 12.69 -9.81
C ASP A 286 -16.60 13.40 -11.18
N ASP A 287 -16.84 12.61 -12.23
CA ASP A 287 -16.88 13.03 -13.64
C ASP A 287 -18.01 14.01 -13.95
N ASP A 288 -19.20 13.80 -13.39
CA ASP A 288 -20.38 14.61 -13.70
C ASP A 288 -20.66 15.72 -12.66
N GLY A 289 -19.93 15.71 -11.54
CA GLY A 289 -20.01 16.69 -10.48
C GLY A 289 -21.34 16.64 -9.74
N TYR A 290 -21.97 15.47 -9.70
CA TYR A 290 -23.25 15.25 -9.08
C TYR A 290 -23.34 13.85 -8.50
N GLU A 291 -23.63 13.79 -7.21
CA GLU A 291 -23.71 12.51 -6.53
C GLU A 291 -24.88 12.40 -5.56
N ASP A 292 -25.32 11.16 -5.31
CA ASP A 292 -26.29 10.91 -4.24
C ASP A 292 -25.61 11.02 -2.87
N SER A 293 -26.15 11.88 -2.00
CA SER A 293 -25.55 12.06 -0.68
C SER A 293 -25.83 10.83 0.20
N PRO A 294 -24.82 10.30 0.93
CA PRO A 294 -25.04 9.23 1.89
C PRO A 294 -25.89 9.68 3.09
N LEU A 295 -26.08 10.99 3.26
CA LEU A 295 -26.97 11.58 4.27
C LEU A 295 -28.39 11.87 3.75
N GLY A 296 -28.66 11.55 2.48
CA GLY A 296 -29.91 11.84 1.78
C GLY A 296 -29.90 13.18 1.05
N GLY A 297 -30.52 13.20 -0.13
CA GLY A 297 -30.41 14.33 -1.08
C GLY A 297 -29.27 14.11 -2.06
N SER A 298 -28.70 15.19 -2.57
CA SER A 298 -27.57 15.14 -3.51
C SER A 298 -26.46 16.12 -3.16
N LEU A 299 -25.27 15.80 -3.65
CA LEU A 299 -24.06 16.59 -3.58
C LEU A 299 -23.82 17.19 -4.97
N GLY A 300 -23.63 18.50 -5.05
CA GLY A 300 -23.14 19.16 -6.27
C GLY A 300 -21.61 19.21 -6.31
N ALA A 301 -21.09 19.65 -7.45
CA ALA A 301 -19.65 19.74 -7.72
C ALA A 301 -18.85 20.59 -6.70
N ASP A 302 -19.49 21.55 -6.03
CA ASP A 302 -18.86 22.36 -4.97
C ASP A 302 -18.84 21.67 -3.59
N GLN A 303 -19.46 20.49 -3.49
CA GLN A 303 -19.58 19.69 -2.28
C GLN A 303 -18.77 18.38 -2.35
N ILE A 304 -18.44 17.92 -3.56
CA ILE A 304 -17.57 16.76 -3.80
C ILE A 304 -16.12 17.22 -3.72
N ALA A 305 -15.30 16.50 -2.95
CA ALA A 305 -13.90 16.83 -2.81
C ALA A 305 -13.08 16.41 -4.04
N TRP A 306 -11.98 17.12 -4.24
CA TRP A 306 -10.86 16.59 -5.02
C TRP A 306 -9.94 15.85 -4.04
N ALA A 307 -9.49 14.67 -4.42
CA ALA A 307 -8.59 13.84 -3.63
C ALA A 307 -7.43 13.35 -4.48
N GLY A 308 -6.29 13.07 -3.85
CA GLY A 308 -5.09 12.70 -4.59
C GLY A 308 -3.85 12.58 -3.71
N VAL A 309 -2.73 12.25 -4.35
CA VAL A 309 -1.42 12.11 -3.75
C VAL A 309 -0.42 13.03 -4.44
N ILE A 310 0.40 13.71 -3.64
CA ILE A 310 1.55 14.48 -4.12
C ILE A 310 2.82 13.73 -3.74
N ALA A 311 3.66 13.42 -4.72
CA ALA A 311 4.99 12.87 -4.47
C ALA A 311 5.96 14.01 -4.11
N LEU A 312 6.34 14.08 -2.82
CA LEU A 312 7.32 15.07 -2.35
C LEU A 312 8.75 14.66 -2.71
N GLU A 313 9.04 13.36 -2.65
CA GLU A 313 10.33 12.77 -2.98
C GLU A 313 10.12 11.29 -3.34
N MET A 314 10.74 10.84 -4.43
CA MET A 314 10.75 9.43 -4.84
C MET A 314 12.18 8.89 -4.81
N PRO A 315 12.40 7.59 -4.57
CA PRO A 315 13.73 7.00 -4.71
C PRO A 315 14.21 7.04 -6.17
N GLY A 316 15.51 6.85 -6.38
CA GLY A 316 16.10 6.81 -7.72
C GLY A 316 16.87 8.08 -8.11
N SER A 317 17.07 8.27 -9.42
CA SER A 317 18.00 9.28 -9.94
C SER A 317 17.48 10.72 -9.95
N SER A 318 16.16 10.91 -10.03
CA SER A 318 15.55 12.22 -10.27
C SER A 318 14.86 12.84 -9.06
N SER A 319 14.71 12.08 -7.97
CA SER A 319 13.88 12.41 -6.80
C SER A 319 12.41 12.76 -7.14
N ARG A 320 11.94 12.33 -8.32
CA ARG A 320 10.64 12.64 -8.91
C ARG A 320 9.95 11.37 -9.37
N VAL A 321 8.65 11.48 -9.62
CA VAL A 321 7.86 10.53 -10.38
C VAL A 321 8.46 10.46 -11.79
N GLU A 322 8.84 9.26 -12.20
CA GLU A 322 9.35 8.96 -13.55
C GLU A 322 8.39 8.04 -14.30
N THR A 323 7.44 7.41 -13.61
CA THR A 323 6.36 6.65 -14.23
C THR A 323 5.02 7.04 -13.63
N TYR A 324 4.01 7.19 -14.47
CA TYR A 324 2.64 7.43 -14.05
C TYR A 324 1.73 6.62 -14.95
N ASP A 325 0.87 5.82 -14.33
CA ASP A 325 -0.14 4.99 -15.01
C ASP A 325 -1.51 5.26 -14.38
N ALA A 326 -2.53 5.43 -15.22
CA ALA A 326 -3.93 5.52 -14.83
C ALA A 326 -4.73 4.40 -15.49
N PHE A 327 -5.20 3.46 -14.67
CA PHE A 327 -5.80 2.22 -15.16
C PHE A 327 -7.04 1.82 -14.37
N HIS A 328 -7.81 0.88 -14.94
CA HIS A 328 -8.90 0.19 -14.22
C HIS A 328 -8.51 -1.25 -13.98
N PHE A 329 -8.73 -1.76 -12.75
CA PHE A 329 -8.59 -3.19 -12.49
C PHE A 329 -9.58 -4.00 -13.34
N TRP A 330 -10.80 -3.49 -13.58
CA TRP A 330 -11.88 -4.28 -14.19
C TRP A 330 -11.73 -4.62 -15.66
N GLU A 331 -11.11 -3.74 -16.46
CA GLU A 331 -11.01 -3.94 -17.91
C GLU A 331 -10.11 -5.12 -18.29
N LEU A 332 -9.16 -5.48 -17.43
CA LEU A 332 -8.20 -6.56 -17.69
C LEU A 332 -8.07 -7.61 -16.56
N ALA A 333 -8.37 -7.31 -15.29
CA ALA A 333 -8.23 -8.26 -14.17
C ALA A 333 -9.18 -9.47 -14.24
N THR A 334 -10.23 -9.42 -15.07
CA THR A 334 -11.10 -10.60 -15.30
C THR A 334 -10.46 -11.64 -16.24
N THR A 335 -9.25 -11.37 -16.74
CA THR A 335 -8.47 -12.32 -17.54
C THR A 335 -7.21 -12.75 -16.79
N PRO A 336 -6.76 -14.01 -16.91
CA PRO A 336 -5.49 -14.47 -16.32
C PRO A 336 -4.21 -13.74 -16.76
N GLY A 337 -4.31 -12.76 -17.67
CA GLY A 337 -3.17 -11.98 -18.18
C GLY A 337 -3.30 -10.48 -18.02
N GLY A 338 -4.26 -9.99 -17.21
CA GLY A 338 -4.48 -8.56 -17.00
C GLY A 338 -3.57 -7.89 -15.98
N ASN A 339 -3.61 -6.55 -15.98
CA ASN A 339 -2.85 -5.63 -15.13
C ASN A 339 -2.94 -5.88 -13.61
N GLY A 340 -4.07 -6.41 -13.12
CA GLY A 340 -4.27 -6.79 -11.72
C GLY A 340 -4.31 -8.29 -11.46
N ALA A 341 -4.00 -9.15 -12.43
CA ALA A 341 -4.18 -10.59 -12.26
C ALA A 341 -3.06 -11.27 -11.44
N ARG A 342 -1.85 -10.68 -11.42
CA ARG A 342 -0.65 -11.17 -10.74
C ARG A 342 0.27 -10.01 -10.36
N SER A 343 0.97 -10.12 -9.23
CA SER A 343 1.93 -9.12 -8.75
C SER A 343 3.05 -8.79 -9.75
N ASP A 344 3.55 -9.77 -10.51
CA ASP A 344 4.59 -9.53 -11.50
C ASP A 344 4.10 -8.77 -12.74
N LEU A 345 2.83 -8.97 -13.13
CA LEU A 345 2.18 -8.18 -14.19
C LEU A 345 1.87 -6.77 -13.72
N TYR A 346 1.46 -6.60 -12.45
CA TYR A 346 1.28 -5.27 -11.86
C TYR A 346 2.58 -4.45 -11.92
N PHE A 347 3.71 -5.06 -11.58
CA PHE A 347 5.01 -4.40 -11.71
C PHE A 347 5.32 -4.02 -13.16
N GLU A 348 5.10 -4.93 -14.10
CA GLU A 348 5.44 -4.72 -15.51
C GLU A 348 4.59 -3.66 -16.21
N TYR A 349 3.28 -3.68 -15.97
CA TYR A 349 2.36 -2.74 -16.61
C TYR A 349 2.29 -1.43 -15.83
N ASN A 350 2.09 -1.47 -14.51
CA ASN A 350 1.70 -0.25 -13.80
C ASN A 350 2.86 0.48 -13.09
N ILE A 351 3.91 -0.25 -12.70
CA ILE A 351 5.09 0.38 -12.06
C ILE A 351 6.13 0.79 -13.10
N LYS A 352 6.43 -0.12 -14.03
CA LYS A 352 7.39 0.15 -15.10
C LYS A 352 6.82 1.06 -16.18
N ASN A 353 5.51 0.97 -16.43
CA ASN A 353 4.80 1.66 -17.50
C ASN A 353 5.51 1.57 -18.86
N VAL A 354 5.82 0.34 -19.30
CA VAL A 354 6.62 0.11 -20.52
C VAL A 354 5.76 -0.46 -21.64
N ASN A 355 5.81 0.19 -22.80
CA ASN A 355 4.96 -0.09 -23.96
C ASN A 355 3.47 0.10 -23.68
N ASP A 356 3.16 1.01 -22.76
CA ASP A 356 1.78 1.39 -22.53
C ASP A 356 1.25 2.14 -23.77
N PRO A 357 0.13 1.72 -24.37
CA PRO A 357 -0.48 2.43 -25.48
C PRO A 357 -0.89 3.87 -25.15
N GLN A 358 -1.14 4.18 -23.88
CA GLN A 358 -1.52 5.49 -23.36
C GLN A 358 -0.29 6.38 -23.09
N ASP A 359 0.94 5.83 -23.08
CA ASP A 359 2.19 6.60 -23.15
C ASP A 359 2.58 6.80 -24.61
N SER A 360 1.95 7.78 -25.27
CA SER A 360 2.08 7.99 -26.72
C SER A 360 3.47 8.44 -27.14
N ASN A 361 4.20 9.09 -26.22
CA ASN A 361 5.50 9.69 -26.49
C ASN A 361 6.67 8.83 -25.97
N GLY A 362 6.40 7.84 -25.12
CA GLY A 362 7.37 6.89 -24.57
C GLY A 362 8.19 7.42 -23.39
N ASP A 363 7.70 8.41 -22.64
CA ASP A 363 8.39 9.01 -21.49
C ASP A 363 8.05 8.35 -20.14
N GLY A 364 7.16 7.35 -20.15
CA GLY A 364 6.72 6.60 -18.99
C GLY A 364 5.52 7.23 -18.28
N ILE A 365 4.95 8.32 -18.79
CA ILE A 365 3.76 8.98 -18.27
C ILE A 365 2.61 8.74 -19.24
N ASP A 366 1.52 8.16 -18.75
CA ASP A 366 0.30 8.10 -19.55
C ASP A 366 -0.19 9.52 -19.88
N ASP A 367 -0.30 9.78 -21.17
CA ASP A 367 -0.58 11.10 -21.71
C ASP A 367 -1.53 11.08 -22.91
N ASP A 368 -1.95 9.93 -23.42
CA ASP A 368 -2.84 9.76 -24.58
C ASP A 368 -4.06 8.91 -24.21
N PHE A 369 -4.98 9.52 -23.45
CA PHE A 369 -6.14 8.81 -22.92
C PHE A 369 -7.25 8.60 -23.95
N ASP A 370 -7.22 9.32 -25.08
CA ASP A 370 -8.17 9.12 -26.19
C ASP A 370 -7.64 8.16 -27.27
N GLY A 371 -6.38 7.73 -27.15
CA GLY A 371 -5.72 6.73 -28.00
C GLY A 371 -5.46 7.22 -29.42
N ASN A 372 -5.32 8.53 -29.62
CA ASN A 372 -5.13 9.14 -30.93
C ASN A 372 -3.65 9.18 -31.37
N GLY A 373 -2.72 8.81 -30.49
CA GLY A 373 -1.28 8.77 -30.69
C GLY A 373 -0.58 10.11 -30.48
N ILE A 374 -1.22 11.06 -29.80
CA ILE A 374 -0.71 12.39 -29.47
C ILE A 374 -0.95 12.64 -27.99
N PRO A 375 0.04 13.14 -27.23
CA PRO A 375 -0.19 13.54 -25.85
C PRO A 375 -1.34 14.55 -25.76
N ASP A 376 -2.28 14.37 -24.84
CA ASP A 376 -3.45 15.21 -24.59
C ASP A 376 -3.03 16.68 -24.38
N VAL A 377 -1.91 16.89 -23.67
CA VAL A 377 -1.32 18.22 -23.46
C VAL A 377 -0.89 18.89 -24.77
N GLU A 378 -0.51 18.11 -25.78
CA GLU A 378 -0.13 18.58 -27.11
C GLU A 378 -1.34 18.71 -28.07
N ASP A 379 -2.37 17.86 -27.92
CA ASP A 379 -3.60 17.92 -28.74
C ASP A 379 -4.62 18.97 -28.21
N GLY A 380 -4.31 19.62 -27.09
CA GLY A 380 -5.26 20.51 -26.41
C GLY A 380 -6.44 19.76 -25.78
N GLY A 381 -6.28 18.44 -25.67
CA GLY A 381 -7.10 17.57 -24.85
C GLY A 381 -6.92 17.94 -23.37
N PRO A 382 -7.89 17.58 -22.54
CA PRO A 382 -7.73 17.77 -21.13
C PRO A 382 -6.82 16.66 -20.58
N ASN A 383 -5.82 17.00 -19.76
CA ASN A 383 -4.86 16.05 -19.18
C ASN A 383 -5.52 15.12 -18.12
N PHE A 384 -6.53 14.36 -18.52
CA PHE A 384 -7.22 13.43 -17.65
C PHE A 384 -7.65 12.16 -18.35
N TYR A 385 -7.59 11.10 -17.57
CA TYR A 385 -8.15 9.80 -17.88
C TYR A 385 -9.60 9.74 -17.42
N VAL A 386 -10.49 9.31 -18.31
CA VAL A 386 -11.85 8.88 -17.98
C VAL A 386 -11.94 7.42 -18.39
N GLY A 387 -11.96 6.51 -17.43
CA GLY A 387 -12.38 5.16 -17.75
C GLY A 387 -13.82 4.92 -17.33
N SER A 388 -14.42 3.93 -17.97
CA SER A 388 -15.78 3.51 -17.66
C SER A 388 -15.76 2.41 -16.61
N GLY A 389 -16.23 2.71 -15.40
CA GLY A 389 -16.31 1.76 -14.30
C GLY A 389 -15.97 2.42 -12.97
N ALA A 390 -16.41 1.81 -11.89
CA ALA A 390 -15.96 2.15 -10.54
C ALA A 390 -14.47 1.78 -10.41
N ASP A 391 -13.69 2.56 -9.67
CA ASP A 391 -12.28 2.28 -9.33
C ASP A 391 -11.29 2.70 -10.43
N GLY A 392 -11.13 4.01 -10.64
CA GLY A 392 -9.99 4.51 -11.41
C GLY A 392 -8.75 4.62 -10.53
N LEU A 393 -7.73 3.85 -10.88
CA LEU A 393 -6.52 3.66 -10.09
C LEU A 393 -5.40 4.49 -10.68
N GLN A 394 -4.54 5.02 -9.81
CA GLN A 394 -3.37 5.77 -10.23
C GLN A 394 -2.14 5.16 -9.56
N THR A 395 -1.07 4.99 -10.34
CA THR A 395 0.25 4.62 -9.81
C THR A 395 1.26 5.71 -10.14
N MET A 396 1.91 6.27 -9.13
CA MET A 396 3.05 7.17 -9.29
C MET A 396 4.34 6.45 -8.90
N GLY A 397 5.17 6.15 -9.88
CA GLY A 397 6.37 5.34 -9.73
C GLY A 397 7.69 6.08 -9.90
N SER A 398 8.73 5.50 -9.32
CA SER A 398 10.11 5.96 -9.45
C SER A 398 10.77 5.44 -10.72
N GLY A 399 11.89 6.07 -11.07
CA GLY A 399 12.90 5.47 -11.94
C GLY A 399 13.48 4.19 -11.34
N ALA A 400 14.15 3.38 -12.16
CA ALA A 400 14.86 2.19 -11.69
C ALA A 400 16.10 2.57 -10.85
N PHE A 401 16.33 1.86 -9.75
CA PHE A 401 17.49 2.06 -8.88
C PHE A 401 18.03 0.73 -8.33
N THR A 402 19.28 0.75 -7.87
CA THR A 402 19.86 -0.39 -7.14
C THR A 402 19.84 -0.10 -5.64
N LEU A 403 19.16 -0.94 -4.88
CA LEU A 403 19.15 -0.87 -3.41
C LEU A 403 20.24 -1.80 -2.85
N ASN A 404 21.34 -1.21 -2.39
CA ASN A 404 22.45 -1.98 -1.81
C ASN A 404 22.09 -2.51 -0.41
N PRO A 405 22.67 -3.66 0.01
CA PRO A 405 22.56 -4.14 1.38
C PRO A 405 23.00 -3.09 2.39
N HIS A 406 22.34 -3.08 3.53
CA HIS A 406 22.54 -2.10 4.58
C HIS A 406 23.82 -2.28 5.40
#